data_AF-A0AA39RAX0-F1
#
_entry.id   AF-A0AA39RAX0-F1
#
_cell.length_a   1.000
_cell.length_b   1.000
_cell.length_c   1.000
_cell.angle_alpha   90.00
_cell.angle_beta   90.00
_cell.angle_gamma   90.00
#
_symmetry.space_group_name_H-M   'P 1'
#
loop_
_entity.id
_entity.type
_entity.pdbx_description
1 polymer ?
#
loop_
_entity_poly.entity_id
_entity_poly.type
_entity_poly.pdbx_seq_one_letter_code
_entity_poly.pdbx_strand_id
1 'polypeptide(L)'
;MNAFADHLLEESFSAGHIRTPRCALHGTVNVFYDLIAKLMHEEDGAIGLKVKNKRGDHWTAYGDRRLLDTVDQKNRDICKEAVQDSADEVYAVWKGGAIPTPNNYAFQNLVPILDHDVVAAQELAALFIATGYNVSRRNNITDGRTAAYTTAWFAAPTYLSCT
;
A
#
# COMPACT_ATOMS: atom_id res chain seq x y z
N MET A 1 -0.59 23.60 -7.37
CA MET A 1 -0.96 22.17 -7.17
C MET A 1 0.25 21.35 -7.54
N ASN A 2 0.83 20.61 -6.60
CA ASN A 2 2.06 19.85 -6.78
C ASN A 2 1.69 18.44 -7.24
N ALA A 3 1.21 18.32 -8.48
CA ALA A 3 0.58 17.10 -9.00
C ALA A 3 1.38 15.80 -8.74
N PHE A 4 2.72 15.83 -8.85
CA PHE A 4 3.55 14.66 -8.57
C PHE A 4 3.67 14.31 -7.08
N ALA A 5 3.72 15.31 -6.20
CA ALA A 5 3.81 15.07 -4.76
C ALA A 5 2.47 14.60 -4.20
N ASP A 6 1.38 15.21 -4.67
CA ASP A 6 0.02 14.83 -4.30
C ASP A 6 -0.26 13.39 -4.77
N HIS A 7 0.15 13.03 -5.99
CA HIS A 7 0.03 11.67 -6.49
C HIS A 7 0.82 10.64 -5.66
N LEU A 8 2.09 10.93 -5.35
CA LEU A 8 2.90 10.04 -4.49
C LEU A 8 2.24 9.83 -3.11
N LEU A 9 1.68 10.91 -2.55
CA LEU A 9 1.01 10.85 -1.26
C LEU A 9 -0.27 10.04 -1.34
N GLU A 10 -1.12 10.28 -2.34
CA GLU A 10 -2.34 9.51 -2.59
C GLU A 10 -2.05 8.01 -2.81
N GLU A 11 -1.02 7.68 -3.60
CA GLU A 11 -0.58 6.29 -3.77
C GLU A 11 -0.22 5.63 -2.43
N SER A 12 0.33 6.39 -1.48
CA SER A 12 0.66 5.88 -0.15
C SER A 12 -0.58 5.46 0.66
N PHE A 13 -1.79 5.86 0.25
CA PHE A 13 -3.08 5.46 0.84
C PHE A 13 -3.77 4.30 0.09
N SER A 14 -3.21 3.82 -1.01
CA SER A 14 -3.78 2.74 -1.82
C SER A 14 -3.29 1.38 -1.30
N ALA A 15 -4.21 0.50 -0.88
CA ALA A 15 -3.87 -0.80 -0.27
C ALA A 15 -2.84 -1.62 -1.07
N GLY A 16 -2.98 -1.63 -2.39
CA GLY A 16 -2.05 -2.32 -3.27
C GLY A 16 -0.64 -1.71 -3.31
N HIS A 17 -0.49 -0.39 -3.10
CA HIS A 17 0.83 0.26 -2.99
C HIS A 17 1.45 0.05 -1.61
N ILE A 18 0.63 -0.13 -0.57
CA ILE A 18 1.10 -0.34 0.80
C ILE A 18 1.77 -1.71 0.96
N ARG A 19 1.16 -2.80 0.45
CA ARG A 19 1.61 -4.17 0.77
C ARG A 19 2.36 -4.87 -0.37
N THR A 20 2.15 -4.50 -1.63
CA THR A 20 2.76 -5.24 -2.76
C THR A 20 4.28 -5.04 -2.78
N PRO A 21 5.09 -6.12 -2.69
CA PRO A 21 6.54 -6.00 -2.62
C PRO A 21 7.16 -5.80 -4.02
N ARG A 22 6.80 -4.72 -4.72
CA ARG A 22 7.18 -4.45 -6.12
C ARG A 22 8.70 -4.45 -6.33
N CYS A 23 9.47 -3.83 -5.44
CA CYS A 23 10.94 -3.82 -5.53
C CYS A 23 11.54 -5.23 -5.46
N ALA A 24 10.97 -6.10 -4.62
CA ALA A 24 11.44 -7.47 -4.47
C ALA A 24 11.05 -8.34 -5.67
N LEU A 25 9.88 -8.09 -6.27
CA LEU A 25 9.41 -8.78 -7.48
C LEU A 25 10.19 -8.36 -8.74
N HIS A 26 10.63 -7.11 -8.84
CA HIS A 26 11.36 -6.58 -10.00
C HIS A 26 12.89 -6.72 -9.93
N GLY A 27 13.38 -7.84 -9.41
CA GLY A 27 14.82 -8.16 -9.46
C GLY A 27 15.35 -8.53 -10.85
N THR A 28 14.47 -8.76 -11.84
CA THR A 28 14.83 -9.17 -13.20
C THR A 28 13.89 -8.55 -14.24
N VAL A 29 14.38 -8.33 -15.47
CA VAL A 29 13.55 -7.81 -16.58
C VAL A 29 12.68 -8.94 -17.14
N ASN A 30 11.49 -9.12 -16.56
CA ASN A 30 10.49 -10.07 -17.02
C ASN A 30 9.08 -9.56 -16.70
N VAL A 31 8.28 -9.35 -17.74
CA VAL A 31 6.92 -8.76 -17.67
C VAL A 31 5.96 -9.51 -16.76
N PHE A 32 6.17 -10.81 -16.53
CA PHE A 32 5.29 -11.57 -15.65
C PHE A 32 5.40 -11.12 -14.19
N TYR A 33 6.51 -10.53 -13.76
CA TYR A 33 6.64 -9.96 -12.41
C TYR A 33 5.77 -8.71 -12.23
N ASP A 34 5.68 -7.84 -13.25
CA ASP A 34 4.76 -6.70 -13.22
C ASP A 34 3.30 -7.17 -13.16
N LEU A 35 2.97 -8.19 -13.95
CA LEU A 35 1.61 -8.75 -14.02
C LEU A 35 1.18 -9.36 -12.69
N ILE A 36 2.03 -10.17 -12.04
CA ILE A 36 1.68 -10.75 -10.74
C ILE A 36 1.72 -9.73 -9.60
N ALA A 37 2.60 -8.72 -9.66
CA ALA A 37 2.55 -7.60 -8.73
C ALA A 37 1.20 -6.87 -8.83
N LYS A 38 0.70 -6.68 -10.05
CA LYS A 38 -0.63 -6.12 -10.30
C LYS A 38 -1.75 -6.99 -9.72
N LEU A 39 -1.65 -8.32 -9.77
CA LEU A 39 -2.65 -9.21 -9.17
C LEU A 39 -2.79 -8.99 -7.66
N MET A 40 -1.67 -8.94 -6.93
CA MET A 40 -1.69 -8.65 -5.49
C MET A 40 -2.21 -7.23 -5.21
N HIS A 41 -1.76 -6.26 -6.01
CA HIS A 41 -2.20 -4.87 -5.91
C HIS A 41 -3.73 -4.75 -6.04
N GLU A 42 -4.31 -5.43 -7.03
CA GLU A 42 -5.75 -5.41 -7.26
C GLU A 42 -6.52 -6.23 -6.20
N GLU A 43 -6.00 -7.38 -5.76
CA GLU A 43 -6.60 -8.20 -4.69
C GLU A 43 -6.71 -7.40 -3.38
N ASP A 44 -5.61 -6.79 -2.95
CA ASP A 44 -5.55 -5.95 -1.75
C ASP A 44 -6.43 -4.70 -1.90
N GLY A 45 -6.42 -4.10 -3.10
CA GLY A 45 -7.24 -2.93 -3.41
C GLY A 45 -8.75 -3.22 -3.42
N ALA A 46 -9.17 -4.41 -3.83
CA ALA A 46 -10.57 -4.81 -3.91
C ALA A 46 -11.11 -5.28 -2.55
N ILE A 47 -10.34 -6.07 -1.80
CA ILE A 47 -10.78 -6.65 -0.54
C ILE A 47 -10.59 -5.66 0.62
N GLY A 48 -9.54 -4.85 0.54
CA GLY A 48 -9.16 -3.89 1.56
C GLY A 48 -8.14 -4.46 2.53
N LEU A 49 -7.37 -3.55 3.12
CA LEU A 49 -6.26 -3.84 4.00
C LEU A 49 -6.44 -3.07 5.30
N LYS A 50 -6.42 -3.75 6.45
CA LYS A 50 -6.43 -3.06 7.74
C LYS A 50 -5.12 -2.29 7.87
N VAL A 51 -5.20 -1.03 8.29
CA VAL A 51 -4.05 -0.15 8.45
C VAL A 51 -4.23 0.69 9.71
N LYS A 52 -3.12 1.27 10.17
CA LYS A 52 -3.14 2.33 11.17
C LYS A 52 -2.19 3.44 10.80
N ASN A 53 -2.16 4.53 11.57
CA ASN A 53 -1.17 5.59 11.41
C ASN A 53 -0.51 5.95 12.75
N LYS A 54 0.47 6.85 12.75
CA LYS A 54 1.16 7.28 13.99
C LYS A 54 0.24 8.12 14.89
N ARG A 55 -0.79 8.76 14.33
CA ARG A 55 -1.83 9.46 15.09
C ARG A 55 -2.72 8.52 15.91
N GLY A 56 -2.75 7.22 15.57
CA GLY A 56 -3.52 6.20 16.28
C GLY A 56 -4.86 5.84 15.62
N ASP A 57 -5.15 6.37 14.44
CA ASP A 57 -6.31 5.94 13.66
C ASP A 57 -6.13 4.51 13.18
N HIS A 58 -7.23 3.76 13.13
CA HIS A 58 -7.30 2.43 12.54
C HIS A 58 -8.45 2.39 11.54
N TRP A 59 -8.21 1.86 10.35
CA TRP A 59 -9.22 1.76 9.28
C TRP A 59 -8.86 0.68 8.27
N THR A 60 -9.70 0.50 7.26
CA THR A 60 -9.42 -0.34 6.10
C THR A 60 -9.14 0.56 4.92
N ALA A 61 -7.94 0.48 4.36
CA ALA A 61 -7.58 1.12 3.10
C ALA A 61 -8.01 0.22 1.93
N TYR A 62 -8.50 0.81 0.86
CA TYR A 62 -8.79 0.12 -0.39
C TYR A 62 -7.90 0.66 -1.53
N GLY A 63 -8.08 0.13 -2.74
CA GLY A 63 -7.36 0.58 -3.92
C GLY A 63 -8.14 1.59 -4.75
N ASP A 64 -7.50 2.12 -5.78
CA ASP A 64 -7.97 3.27 -6.57
C ASP A 64 -9.37 3.06 -7.18
N ARG A 65 -9.73 1.81 -7.52
CA ARG A 65 -11.06 1.46 -8.06
C ARG A 65 -12.20 1.55 -7.03
N ARG A 66 -11.88 1.68 -5.75
CA ARG A 66 -12.82 1.81 -4.62
C ARG A 66 -12.74 3.19 -3.98
N LEU A 67 -11.91 4.09 -4.54
CA LEU A 67 -11.64 5.40 -3.95
C LEU A 67 -12.91 6.19 -3.71
N LEU A 68 -13.97 6.08 -4.52
CA LEU A 68 -15.21 6.84 -4.34
C LEU A 68 -16.31 6.07 -3.61
N ASP A 69 -16.06 4.81 -3.24
CA ASP A 69 -17.05 3.99 -2.56
C ASP A 69 -17.25 4.45 -1.12
N THR A 70 -18.46 4.31 -0.59
CA THR A 70 -18.74 4.68 0.81
C THR A 70 -17.85 3.93 1.81
N VAL A 71 -17.42 2.71 1.48
CA VAL A 71 -16.53 1.88 2.31
C VAL A 71 -15.13 2.47 2.51
N ASP A 72 -14.65 3.28 1.56
CA ASP A 72 -13.31 3.89 1.59
C ASP A 72 -13.33 5.34 2.12
N GLN A 73 -14.49 5.80 2.65
CA GLN A 73 -14.68 7.17 3.11
C GLN A 73 -13.63 7.59 4.17
N LYS A 74 -13.36 6.73 5.15
CA LYS A 74 -12.37 7.03 6.19
C LYS A 74 -10.96 7.16 5.62
N ASN A 75 -10.57 6.29 4.68
CA ASN A 75 -9.27 6.37 4.01
C ASN A 75 -9.14 7.67 3.22
N ARG A 76 -10.17 8.00 2.43
CA ARG A 76 -10.27 9.27 1.69
C ARG A 76 -10.12 10.49 2.59
N ASP A 77 -10.81 10.51 3.73
CA ASP A 77 -10.81 11.69 4.60
C ASP A 77 -9.44 11.90 5.24
N ILE A 78 -8.77 10.83 5.68
CA ILE A 78 -7.40 10.90 6.20
C ILE A 78 -6.41 11.29 5.08
N CYS A 79 -6.58 10.77 3.86
CA CYS A 79 -5.75 11.14 2.72
C CYS A 79 -5.87 12.64 2.38
N LYS A 80 -7.09 13.19 2.38
CA LYS A 80 -7.32 14.63 2.17
C LYS A 80 -6.66 15.48 3.24
N GLU A 81 -6.74 15.05 4.50
CA GLU A 81 -6.06 15.71 5.61
C GLU A 81 -4.54 15.69 5.41
N ALA A 82 -3.96 14.57 5.01
CA ALA A 82 -2.53 14.47 4.72
C ALA A 82 -2.08 15.38 3.57
N VAL A 83 -2.88 15.50 2.51
CA VAL A 83 -2.62 16.43 1.40
C VAL A 83 -2.71 17.88 1.89
N GLN A 84 -3.70 18.20 2.73
CA GLN A 84 -3.83 19.53 3.33
C GLN A 84 -2.63 19.87 4.23
N ASP A 85 -2.21 18.96 5.11
CA ASP A 85 -1.03 19.12 5.98
C ASP A 85 0.23 19.40 5.16
N SER A 86 0.43 18.66 4.07
CA SER A 86 1.54 18.87 3.14
C SER A 86 1.49 20.28 2.50
N ALA A 87 0.31 20.70 2.03
CA ALA A 87 0.12 22.02 1.44
C ALA A 87 0.34 23.16 2.46
N ASP A 88 -0.14 23.00 3.69
CA ASP A 88 -0.01 23.97 4.77
C ASP A 88 1.45 24.14 5.20
N GLU A 89 2.23 23.06 5.30
CA GLU A 89 3.66 23.13 5.60
C GLU A 89 4.44 23.88 4.51
N VAL A 90 4.17 23.59 3.23
CA VAL A 90 4.77 24.31 2.10
C VAL A 90 4.43 25.81 2.15
N TYR A 91 3.16 26.13 2.43
CA TYR A 91 2.71 27.50 2.55
C TYR A 91 3.35 28.23 3.74
N ALA A 92 3.45 27.58 4.90
CA ALA A 92 4.09 28.13 6.09
C ALA A 92 5.57 28.48 5.84
N VAL A 93 6.30 27.60 5.17
CA VAL A 93 7.70 27.86 4.75
C VAL A 93 7.75 29.04 3.79
N TRP A 94 6.86 29.10 2.79
CA TRP A 94 6.80 30.23 1.85
C TRP A 94 6.53 31.57 2.55
N LYS A 95 5.75 31.58 3.64
CA LYS A 95 5.48 32.76 4.48
C LYS A 95 6.65 33.19 5.37
N GLY A 96 7.78 32.47 5.34
CA GLY A 96 8.97 32.73 6.16
C GLY A 96 9.10 31.83 7.39
N GLY A 97 8.31 30.77 7.48
CA GLY A 97 8.47 29.71 8.48
C GLY A 97 9.73 28.86 8.27
N ALA A 98 10.13 28.12 9.29
CA ALA A 98 11.24 27.18 9.19
C ALA A 98 10.85 25.93 8.40
N ILE A 99 11.79 25.36 7.65
CA ILE A 99 11.61 24.06 6.98
C ILE A 99 11.53 22.97 8.05
N PRO A 100 10.47 22.14 8.08
CA PRO A 100 10.39 21.00 9.01
C PRO A 100 11.58 20.04 8.81
N THR A 101 12.07 19.47 9.92
CA THR A 101 13.14 18.46 9.86
C THR A 101 12.63 17.22 9.11
N PRO A 102 13.47 16.59 8.26
CA PRO A 102 13.14 15.29 7.67
C PRO A 102 12.68 14.30 8.75
N ASN A 103 11.59 13.59 8.49
CA ASN A 103 10.87 12.68 9.42
C ASN A 103 9.91 13.34 10.43
N ASN A 104 9.76 14.68 10.40
CA ASN A 104 8.81 15.42 11.23
C ASN A 104 7.80 16.21 10.39
N TYR A 105 7.51 15.79 9.16
CA TYR A 105 6.44 16.38 8.36
C TYR A 105 5.08 15.96 8.91
N ALA A 106 4.15 16.90 9.03
CA ALA A 106 2.83 16.69 9.64
C ALA A 106 2.08 15.51 9.02
N PHE A 107 2.05 15.43 7.68
CA PHE A 107 1.36 14.37 6.93
C PHE A 107 1.83 12.96 7.29
N GLN A 108 3.08 12.78 7.76
CA GLN A 108 3.62 11.47 8.13
C GLN A 108 2.92 10.85 9.34
N ASN A 109 2.19 11.65 10.13
CA ASN A 109 1.37 11.12 11.21
C ASN A 109 0.11 10.42 10.70
N LEU A 110 -0.28 10.69 9.45
CA LEU A 110 -1.52 10.26 8.83
C LEU A 110 -1.33 9.10 7.85
N VAL A 111 -0.16 9.00 7.23
CA VAL A 111 0.19 7.93 6.27
C VAL A 111 -0.04 6.55 6.89
N PRO A 112 -0.74 5.65 6.19
CA PRO A 112 -1.01 4.30 6.70
C PRO A 112 0.27 3.47 6.80
N ILE A 113 0.31 2.65 7.84
CA ILE A 113 1.38 1.71 8.13
C ILE A 113 0.82 0.30 8.37
N LEU A 114 1.61 -0.68 7.93
CA LEU A 114 1.44 -2.09 8.28
C LEU A 114 2.50 -2.45 9.31
N ASP A 115 2.15 -2.38 10.58
CA ASP A 115 3.00 -2.92 11.63
C ASP A 115 2.61 -4.37 11.97
N HIS A 116 3.37 -4.99 12.87
CA HIS A 116 3.19 -6.40 13.21
C HIS A 116 1.74 -6.76 13.60
N ASP A 117 1.12 -5.95 14.46
CA ASP A 117 -0.22 -6.24 14.98
C ASP A 117 -1.29 -6.08 13.90
N VAL A 118 -1.13 -5.07 13.04
CA VAL A 118 -2.02 -4.86 11.88
C VAL A 118 -1.87 -5.98 10.87
N VAL A 119 -0.65 -6.47 10.61
CA VAL A 119 -0.40 -7.61 9.72
C VAL A 119 -1.06 -8.89 10.25
N ALA A 120 -0.97 -9.16 11.54
CA ALA A 120 -1.59 -10.34 12.16
C ALA A 120 -3.13 -10.29 12.11
N ALA A 121 -3.72 -9.09 12.06
CA ALA A 121 -5.17 -8.90 12.04
C ALA A 121 -5.80 -8.97 10.64
N GLN A 122 -5.01 -9.12 9.57
CA GLN A 122 -5.53 -9.17 8.20
C GLN A 122 -6.35 -10.43 7.95
N GLU A 123 -7.49 -10.26 7.29
CA GLU A 123 -8.29 -11.41 6.82
C GLU A 123 -7.71 -12.01 5.53
N LEU A 124 -7.06 -11.17 4.73
CA LEU A 124 -6.42 -11.55 3.48
C LEU A 124 -4.93 -11.86 3.72
N ALA A 125 -4.56 -13.12 3.55
CA ALA A 125 -3.17 -13.53 3.43
C ALA A 125 -2.59 -12.94 2.12
N ALA A 126 -1.45 -12.27 2.21
CA ALA A 126 -0.82 -11.64 1.05
C ALA A 126 -0.52 -12.68 -0.04
N LEU A 127 -0.70 -12.32 -1.31
CA LEU A 127 -0.30 -13.20 -2.42
C LEU A 127 1.22 -13.41 -2.44
N PHE A 128 1.98 -12.37 -2.10
CA PHE A 128 3.43 -12.40 -1.96
C PHE A 128 3.87 -11.82 -0.62
N ILE A 129 4.84 -12.47 0.02
CA ILE A 129 5.58 -11.93 1.16
C ILE A 129 7.06 -11.84 0.79
N ALA A 130 7.75 -10.82 1.28
CA ALA A 130 9.14 -10.58 0.95
C ALA A 130 9.98 -10.26 2.19
N THR A 131 11.17 -10.86 2.26
CA THR A 131 12.23 -10.47 3.20
C THR A 131 13.45 -10.07 2.37
N GLY A 132 13.66 -8.77 2.20
CA GLY A 132 14.58 -8.26 1.18
C GLY A 132 14.08 -8.64 -0.22
N TYR A 133 14.96 -9.23 -1.04
CA TYR A 133 14.63 -9.74 -2.38
C TYR A 133 14.15 -11.21 -2.39
N ASN A 134 14.04 -11.85 -1.22
CA ASN A 134 13.51 -13.21 -1.13
C ASN A 134 12.00 -13.16 -1.07
N VAL A 135 11.34 -13.55 -2.17
CA VAL A 135 9.89 -13.51 -2.29
C VAL A 135 9.31 -14.93 -2.19
N SER A 136 8.33 -15.09 -1.30
CA SER A 136 7.50 -16.30 -1.24
C SER A 136 6.09 -15.98 -1.72
N ARG A 137 5.49 -16.92 -2.44
CA ARG A 137 4.13 -16.81 -2.98
C ARG A 137 3.18 -17.71 -2.20
N ARG A 138 1.96 -17.24 -1.93
CA ARG A 138 0.87 -18.02 -1.31
C ARG A 138 0.66 -19.36 -2.04
N ASN A 139 0.63 -20.46 -1.29
CA ASN A 139 0.58 -21.83 -1.80
C ASN A 139 -0.67 -22.08 -2.63
N ASN A 140 -1.82 -21.76 -2.03
CA ASN A 140 -3.11 -21.77 -2.71
C ASN A 140 -3.44 -20.35 -3.16
N ILE A 141 -3.23 -20.09 -4.44
CA ILE A 141 -3.49 -18.78 -5.06
C ILE A 141 -4.99 -18.44 -5.10
N THR A 142 -5.88 -19.44 -5.12
CA THR A 142 -7.33 -19.25 -5.15
C THR A 142 -7.96 -19.05 -3.76
N ASP A 143 -7.23 -19.41 -2.70
CA ASP A 143 -7.66 -19.20 -1.32
C ASP A 143 -6.88 -18.03 -0.70
N GLY A 144 -7.54 -16.88 -0.66
CA GLY A 144 -7.00 -15.65 -0.08
C GLY A 144 -6.77 -15.68 1.43
N ARG A 145 -7.25 -16.70 2.16
CA ARG A 145 -7.27 -16.69 3.63
C ARG A 145 -6.18 -17.55 4.25
N THR A 146 -5.66 -18.53 3.50
CA THR A 146 -4.64 -19.44 4.03
C THR A 146 -3.23 -18.88 3.85
N ALA A 147 -2.60 -18.52 4.98
CA ALA A 147 -1.23 -18.02 5.05
C ALA A 147 -0.18 -19.16 5.01
N ALA A 148 -0.15 -19.91 3.91
CA ALA A 148 0.89 -20.89 3.61
C ALA A 148 1.67 -20.45 2.38
N TYR A 149 3.00 -20.48 2.41
CA TYR A 149 3.85 -19.89 1.37
C TYR A 149 4.91 -20.86 0.86
N THR A 150 5.36 -20.65 -0.36
CA THR A 150 6.46 -21.40 -0.99
C THR A 150 7.42 -20.45 -1.69
N THR A 151 8.69 -20.85 -1.76
CA THR A 151 9.73 -20.23 -2.61
C THR A 151 9.86 -20.95 -3.95
N ALA A 152 9.27 -22.14 -4.10
CA ALA A 152 9.25 -22.90 -5.35
C ALA A 152 8.05 -22.50 -6.21
N TRP A 153 8.18 -21.37 -6.91
CA TRP A 153 7.16 -20.82 -7.81
C TRP A 153 7.83 -20.07 -8.97
N PHE A 154 7.05 -19.81 -10.03
CA PHE A 154 7.49 -19.03 -11.19
C PHE A 154 6.44 -18.00 -11.56
N ALA A 155 6.87 -16.85 -12.09
CA ALA A 155 5.98 -15.73 -12.39
C ALA A 155 4.90 -16.06 -13.43
N ALA A 156 5.27 -16.65 -14.57
CA ALA A 156 4.31 -16.94 -15.65
C ALA A 156 3.23 -17.96 -15.26
N PRO A 157 3.56 -19.13 -14.66
CA PRO A 157 2.53 -20.05 -14.17
C PRO A 157 1.65 -19.44 -13.09
N THR A 158 2.21 -18.59 -12.22
CA THR A 158 1.42 -17.90 -11.19
C THR A 158 0.37 -16.98 -11.83
N TYR A 159 0.76 -16.17 -12.81
CA TYR A 159 -0.16 -15.30 -13.53
C TYR A 159 -1.30 -16.09 -14.20
N LEU A 160 -0.95 -17.11 -14.98
CA LEU A 160 -1.92 -17.94 -15.72
C LEU A 160 -2.92 -18.66 -14.83
N SER A 161 -2.58 -18.89 -13.56
CA SER A 161 -3.44 -19.61 -12.63
C SER A 161 -4.35 -18.67 -11.82
N CYS A 162 -4.16 -17.35 -11.94
CA CYS A 162 -5.00 -16.33 -11.32
C CYS A 162 -5.97 -15.65 -12.31
N THR A 163 -5.84 -15.95 -13.61
CA THR A 163 -6.67 -15.42 -14.71
C THR A 163 -7.57 -16.51 -15.27
#